data_AF-A0A813PRK0-F1
#
_entry.id   AF-A0A813PRK0-F1
#
_cell.length_a   1.000
_cell.length_b   1.000
_cell.length_c   1.000
_cell.angle_alpha   90.00
_cell.angle_beta   90.00
_cell.angle_gamma   90.00
#
_symmetry.space_group_name_H-M   'P 1'
#
loop_
_entity.id
_entity.type
_entity.pdbx_description
1 polymer ?
#
loop_
_entity_poly.entity_id
_entity_poly.type
_entity_poly.pdbx_seq_one_letter_code
_entity_poly.pdbx_strand_id
1 'polypeptide(L)'
;MSKREANETTEQKTCSFDSKVEQIENRLNELFKSSVENKDIFDKIESEYDPPKCDSKEFIRALVISLCNSCYIDNKFDADLFKKRVPILKKFIANKKDHELESLFAIQALDYRFNHQPGFIRIIFDLIYDEDIVCEDVFQAWRAEDREKDHGICTNSLRTFFDWLDVPYNDSN
;
A
#
# COMPACT_ATOMS: atom_id res chain seq x y z
N MET A 1 14.99 -29.94 16.84
CA MET A 1 14.15 -28.73 16.78
C MET A 1 13.89 -28.48 15.31
N SER A 2 12.67 -28.81 14.89
CA SER A 2 12.36 -29.38 13.57
C SER A 2 11.74 -28.33 12.65
N LYS A 3 12.02 -28.41 11.33
CA LYS A 3 11.41 -27.57 10.29
C LYS A 3 9.87 -27.51 10.35
N ARG A 4 9.23 -28.52 10.97
CA ARG A 4 7.77 -28.56 11.19
C ARG A 4 7.26 -27.54 12.21
N GLU A 5 8.00 -27.30 13.30
CA GLU A 5 7.63 -26.33 14.34
C GLU A 5 7.75 -24.88 13.81
N ALA A 6 8.72 -24.63 12.92
CA ALA A 6 8.88 -23.33 12.26
C ALA A 6 7.76 -23.04 11.23
N ASN A 7 7.23 -24.07 10.55
CA ASN A 7 6.16 -23.90 9.56
C ASN A 7 4.80 -23.63 10.22
N GLU A 8 4.45 -24.37 11.28
CA GLU A 8 3.21 -24.16 12.05
C GLU A 8 3.16 -22.77 12.70
N THR A 9 4.30 -22.30 13.24
CA THR A 9 4.39 -20.97 13.86
C THR A 9 4.26 -19.85 12.81
N THR A 10 4.75 -20.07 11.59
CA THR A 10 4.67 -19.08 10.50
C THR A 10 3.24 -19.01 9.94
N GLU A 11 2.61 -20.16 9.65
CA GLU A 11 1.24 -20.22 9.12
C GLU A 11 0.19 -19.66 10.09
N GLN A 12 0.31 -19.93 11.40
CA GLN A 12 -0.59 -19.37 12.41
C GLN A 12 -0.42 -17.86 12.58
N LYS A 13 0.82 -17.36 12.49
CA LYS A 13 1.13 -15.93 12.59
C LYS A 13 0.59 -15.16 11.37
N THR A 14 0.70 -15.74 10.18
CA THR A 14 0.12 -15.18 8.94
C THR A 14 -1.40 -15.15 9.00
N CYS A 15 -2.06 -16.24 9.42
CA CYS A 15 -3.52 -16.29 9.57
C CYS A 15 -4.04 -15.25 10.60
N SER A 16 -3.30 -15.02 11.69
CA SER A 16 -3.63 -14.00 12.68
C SER A 16 -3.44 -12.56 12.16
N PHE A 17 -2.44 -12.33 11.33
CA PHE A 17 -2.20 -11.03 10.70
C PHE A 17 -3.30 -10.68 9.71
N ASP A 18 -3.61 -11.59 8.78
CA ASP A 18 -4.60 -11.38 7.73
C ASP A 18 -6.00 -11.10 8.30
N SER A 19 -6.40 -11.83 9.34
CA SER A 19 -7.68 -11.60 10.02
C SER A 19 -7.77 -10.22 10.69
N LYS A 20 -6.67 -9.70 11.22
CA LYS A 20 -6.64 -8.33 11.79
C LYS A 20 -6.68 -7.27 10.69
N VAL A 21 -5.95 -7.48 9.60
CA VAL A 21 -5.99 -6.60 8.42
C VAL A 21 -7.41 -6.51 7.88
N GLU A 22 -8.09 -7.64 7.69
CA GLU A 22 -9.46 -7.70 7.18
C GLU A 22 -10.45 -6.93 8.07
N GLN A 23 -10.35 -7.06 9.39
CA GLN A 23 -11.21 -6.32 10.33
C GLN A 23 -11.02 -4.81 10.22
N ILE A 24 -9.77 -4.34 10.13
CA ILE A 24 -9.46 -2.92 9.96
C ILE A 24 -9.89 -2.45 8.57
N GLU A 25 -9.61 -3.23 7.53
CA GLU A 25 -9.97 -2.93 6.13
C GLU A 25 -11.48 -2.74 5.99
N ASN A 26 -12.29 -3.64 6.57
CA ASN A 26 -13.75 -3.52 6.54
C ASN A 26 -14.22 -2.21 7.18
N ARG A 27 -13.64 -1.84 8.32
CA ARG A 27 -14.02 -0.60 9.00
C ARG A 27 -13.59 0.64 8.22
N LEU A 28 -12.38 0.65 7.69
CA LEU A 28 -11.87 1.75 6.87
C LEU A 28 -12.65 1.87 5.55
N ASN A 29 -13.04 0.76 4.93
CA ASN A 29 -13.89 0.76 3.73
C ASN A 29 -15.24 1.46 3.98
N GLU A 30 -15.88 1.23 5.13
CA GLU A 30 -17.10 1.95 5.52
C GLU A 30 -16.84 3.45 5.72
N LEU A 31 -15.71 3.78 6.34
CA LEU A 31 -15.30 5.16 6.58
C LEU A 31 -15.08 5.93 5.28
N PHE A 32 -14.32 5.37 4.33
CA PHE A 32 -14.07 6.00 3.03
C PHE A 32 -15.34 6.13 2.18
N LYS A 33 -16.30 5.21 2.32
CA LYS A 33 -17.62 5.30 1.63
C LYS A 33 -18.52 6.38 2.22
N SER A 34 -18.46 6.58 3.54
CA SER A 34 -19.35 7.52 4.24
C SER A 34 -18.78 8.93 4.39
N SER A 35 -17.46 9.11 4.20
CA SER A 35 -16.77 10.39 4.40
C SER A 35 -16.35 11.03 3.08
N VAL A 36 -16.80 12.26 2.85
CA VAL A 36 -16.40 13.03 1.65
C VAL A 36 -15.06 13.73 1.88
N GLU A 37 -14.84 14.31 3.07
CA GLU A 37 -13.66 15.12 3.38
C GLU A 37 -12.59 14.34 4.14
N ASN A 38 -11.32 14.69 3.93
CA ASN A 38 -10.20 14.04 4.64
C ASN A 38 -10.24 14.32 6.14
N LYS A 39 -10.76 15.48 6.55
CA LYS A 39 -10.88 15.84 7.96
C LYS A 39 -11.77 14.84 8.71
N ASP A 40 -12.91 14.48 8.13
CA ASP A 40 -13.83 13.52 8.74
C ASP A 40 -13.18 12.15 8.89
N ILE A 41 -12.36 11.75 7.91
CA ILE A 41 -11.60 10.49 7.94
C ILE A 41 -10.55 10.53 9.06
N PHE A 42 -9.80 11.63 9.21
CA PHE A 42 -8.83 11.79 10.30
C PHE A 42 -9.50 11.74 11.67
N ASP A 43 -10.54 12.56 11.88
CA ASP A 43 -11.27 12.64 13.14
C ASP A 43 -11.81 11.26 13.54
N LYS A 44 -12.31 10.48 12.56
CA LYS A 44 -12.79 9.12 12.78
C LYS A 44 -11.69 8.14 13.13
N ILE A 45 -10.58 8.13 12.38
CA ILE A 45 -9.43 7.25 12.67
C ILE A 45 -8.90 7.54 14.08
N GLU A 46 -8.71 8.81 14.44
CA GLU A 46 -8.18 9.20 15.76
C GLU A 46 -9.15 8.88 16.90
N SER A 47 -10.46 8.80 16.62
CA SER A 47 -11.46 8.39 17.62
C SER A 47 -11.57 6.87 17.79
N GLU A 48 -11.26 6.09 16.75
CA GLU A 48 -11.46 4.63 16.72
C GLU A 48 -10.20 3.82 17.02
N TYR A 49 -9.03 4.38 16.70
CA TYR A 49 -7.74 3.71 16.83
C TYR A 49 -6.78 4.54 17.69
N ASP A 50 -6.13 3.88 18.63
CA ASP A 50 -5.06 4.49 19.42
C ASP A 50 -3.77 4.64 18.58
N PRO A 51 -2.87 5.57 18.94
CA PRO A 51 -1.66 5.82 18.18
C PRO A 51 -0.80 4.56 17.91
N PRO A 52 -0.62 3.63 18.87
CA PRO A 52 0.10 2.38 18.61
C PRO A 52 -0.54 1.51 17.52
N LYS A 53 -1.88 1.48 17.44
CA LYS A 53 -2.59 0.74 16.39
C LYS A 53 -2.40 1.41 15.04
N CYS A 54 -2.45 2.73 14.97
CA CYS A 54 -2.18 3.50 13.74
C CYS A 54 -0.73 3.35 13.23
N ASP A 55 0.20 2.91 14.08
CA ASP A 55 1.60 2.64 13.74
C ASP A 55 1.88 1.16 13.38
N SER A 56 0.84 0.30 13.40
CA SER A 56 0.99 -1.13 13.10
C SER A 56 0.98 -1.42 11.59
N LYS A 57 1.73 -2.43 11.15
CA LYS A 57 1.73 -2.89 9.76
C LYS A 57 0.34 -3.30 9.29
N GLU A 58 -0.44 -3.93 10.18
CA GLU A 58 -1.83 -4.31 9.92
C GLU A 58 -2.68 -3.09 9.53
N PHE A 59 -2.52 -1.99 10.26
CA PHE A 59 -3.26 -0.75 9.99
C PHE A 59 -2.80 -0.10 8.69
N ILE A 60 -1.49 0.02 8.46
CA ILE A 60 -0.95 0.63 7.23
C ILE A 60 -1.42 -0.15 6.00
N ARG A 61 -1.34 -1.48 6.04
CA ARG A 61 -1.82 -2.34 4.96
C ARG A 61 -3.31 -2.15 4.70
N ALA A 62 -4.14 -2.20 5.75
CA ALA A 62 -5.57 -2.00 5.64
C ALA A 62 -5.92 -0.60 5.10
N LEU A 63 -5.24 0.44 5.56
CA LEU A 63 -5.46 1.83 5.13
C LEU A 63 -5.19 2.00 3.64
N VAL A 64 -4.05 1.50 3.16
CA VAL A 64 -3.66 1.62 1.74
C VAL A 64 -4.63 0.85 0.86
N ILE A 65 -4.99 -0.37 1.23
CA ILE A 65 -5.98 -1.17 0.50
C ILE A 65 -7.32 -0.45 0.44
N SER A 66 -7.85 0.01 1.58
CA SER A 66 -9.16 0.66 1.64
C SER A 66 -9.20 1.97 0.86
N LEU A 67 -8.14 2.78 0.94
CA LEU A 67 -8.04 4.03 0.19
C LEU A 67 -7.97 3.77 -1.31
N CYS A 68 -7.10 2.88 -1.77
CA CYS A 68 -6.98 2.54 -3.20
C CYS A 68 -8.28 1.93 -3.74
N ASN A 69 -8.92 1.05 -2.97
CA ASN A 69 -10.20 0.45 -3.31
C ASN A 69 -11.32 1.52 -3.41
N SER A 70 -11.32 2.54 -2.54
CA SER A 70 -12.27 3.64 -2.62
C SER A 70 -12.10 4.52 -3.88
N CYS A 71 -10.91 4.49 -4.48
CA CYS A 71 -10.59 5.19 -5.73
C CYS A 71 -10.83 4.32 -6.97
N TYR A 72 -11.23 3.05 -6.81
CA TYR A 72 -11.47 2.13 -7.93
C TYR A 72 -12.96 2.07 -8.26
N ILE A 73 -13.36 2.68 -9.38
CA ILE A 73 -14.76 2.88 -9.79
C ILE A 73 -14.93 2.33 -11.21
N ASP A 74 -15.96 1.51 -11.43
CA ASP A 74 -16.31 0.94 -12.75
C ASP A 74 -15.12 0.31 -13.51
N ASN A 75 -14.33 -0.48 -12.78
CA ASN A 75 -13.11 -1.14 -13.27
C ASN A 75 -11.97 -0.20 -13.70
N LYS A 76 -11.95 1.03 -13.17
CA LYS A 76 -10.90 2.01 -13.44
C LYS A 76 -10.44 2.68 -12.15
N PHE A 77 -9.15 2.99 -12.09
CA PHE A 77 -8.59 3.76 -10.99
C PHE A 77 -8.76 5.26 -11.25
N ASP A 78 -9.40 5.96 -10.32
CA ASP A 78 -9.59 7.42 -10.35
C ASP A 78 -8.40 8.11 -9.67
N ALA A 79 -7.46 8.56 -10.49
CA ALA A 79 -6.25 9.24 -10.04
C ALA A 79 -6.54 10.60 -9.37
N ASP A 80 -7.58 11.31 -9.80
CA ASP A 80 -7.93 12.61 -9.22
C ASP A 80 -8.54 12.44 -7.83
N LEU A 81 -9.38 11.42 -7.66
CA LEU A 81 -9.89 11.03 -6.35
C LEU A 81 -8.74 10.58 -5.43
N PHE A 82 -7.80 9.78 -5.93
CA PHE A 82 -6.62 9.38 -5.17
C PHE A 82 -5.79 10.58 -4.70
N LYS A 83 -5.51 11.53 -5.60
CA LYS A 83 -4.78 12.77 -5.28
C LYS A 83 -5.47 13.58 -4.18
N LYS A 84 -6.81 13.63 -4.17
CA LYS A 84 -7.56 14.27 -3.07
C LYS A 84 -7.33 13.56 -1.73
N ARG A 85 -7.00 12.27 -1.71
CA ARG A 85 -6.77 11.48 -0.49
C ARG A 85 -5.28 11.38 -0.08
N VAL A 86 -4.35 11.90 -0.88
CA VAL A 86 -2.90 11.95 -0.57
C VAL A 86 -2.58 12.45 0.84
N PRO A 87 -3.24 13.49 1.40
CA PRO A 87 -2.96 13.95 2.76
C PRO A 87 -3.08 12.84 3.82
N ILE A 88 -3.98 11.87 3.61
CA ILE A 88 -4.16 10.73 4.52
C ILE A 88 -2.94 9.81 4.47
N LEU A 89 -2.47 9.46 3.27
CA LEU A 89 -1.27 8.64 3.09
C LEU A 89 -0.03 9.35 3.68
N LYS A 90 0.14 10.65 3.42
CA LYS A 90 1.23 11.45 3.99
C LYS A 90 1.23 11.44 5.53
N LYS A 91 0.06 11.46 6.16
CA LYS A 91 -0.06 11.46 7.63
C LYS A 91 0.40 10.13 8.26
N PHE A 92 0.06 9.00 7.65
CA PHE A 92 0.28 7.68 8.26
C PHE A 92 1.52 6.94 7.73
N ILE A 93 2.00 7.27 6.53
CA ILE A 93 2.99 6.48 5.80
C ILE A 93 4.30 7.24 5.60
N ALA A 94 4.25 8.45 5.06
CA ALA A 94 5.45 9.16 4.61
C ALA A 94 6.46 9.41 5.75
N ASN A 95 7.75 9.38 5.41
CA ASN A 95 8.89 9.51 6.32
C ASN A 95 9.07 8.30 7.27
N LYS A 96 8.43 7.17 6.99
CA LYS A 96 8.56 5.92 7.76
C LYS A 96 8.80 4.76 6.80
N LYS A 97 10.07 4.42 6.57
CA LYS A 97 10.48 3.39 5.59
C LYS A 97 9.72 2.06 5.70
N ASP A 98 9.47 1.59 6.93
CA ASP A 98 8.71 0.36 7.15
C ASP A 98 7.24 0.48 6.71
N HIS A 99 6.63 1.66 6.84
CA HIS A 99 5.26 1.92 6.41
C HIS A 99 5.19 2.12 4.90
N GLU A 100 6.16 2.85 4.35
CA GLU A 100 6.31 3.04 2.90
C GLU A 100 6.46 1.67 2.21
N LEU A 101 7.31 0.78 2.73
CA LEU A 101 7.49 -0.55 2.19
C LEU A 101 6.21 -1.41 2.33
N GLU A 102 5.56 -1.39 3.50
CA GLU A 102 4.29 -2.09 3.70
C GLU A 102 3.20 -1.57 2.75
N SER A 103 3.21 -0.28 2.41
CA SER A 103 2.26 0.30 1.44
C SER A 103 2.43 -0.28 0.04
N LEU A 104 3.68 -0.51 -0.42
CA LEU A 104 3.96 -1.13 -1.71
C LEU A 104 3.47 -2.58 -1.75
N PHE A 105 3.68 -3.34 -0.67
CA PHE A 105 3.14 -4.70 -0.55
C PHE A 105 1.60 -4.72 -0.51
N ALA A 106 0.98 -3.75 0.16
CA ALA A 106 -0.47 -3.60 0.19
C ALA A 106 -1.05 -3.33 -1.21
N ILE A 107 -0.39 -2.48 -2.00
CA ILE A 107 -0.77 -2.18 -3.40
C ILE A 107 -0.61 -3.43 -4.28
N GLN A 108 0.50 -4.17 -4.15
CA GLN A 108 0.72 -5.43 -4.88
C GLN A 108 -0.38 -6.45 -4.55
N ALA A 109 -0.74 -6.61 -3.28
CA ALA A 109 -1.81 -7.51 -2.86
C ALA A 109 -3.17 -7.10 -3.44
N LEU A 110 -3.43 -5.80 -3.57
CA LEU A 110 -4.65 -5.29 -4.19
C LEU A 110 -4.67 -5.48 -5.72
N ASP A 111 -3.53 -5.30 -6.40
CA ASP A 111 -3.39 -5.58 -7.84
C ASP A 111 -3.70 -7.05 -8.14
N TYR A 112 -3.21 -7.97 -7.31
CA TYR A 112 -3.59 -9.40 -7.37
C TYR A 112 -5.10 -9.61 -7.16
N ARG A 113 -5.72 -8.96 -6.16
CA ARG A 113 -7.18 -9.02 -5.94
C ARG A 113 -8.00 -8.52 -7.13
N PHE A 114 -7.44 -7.60 -7.92
CA PHE A 114 -8.05 -7.10 -9.15
C PHE A 114 -7.62 -7.87 -10.42
N ASN A 115 -6.95 -9.01 -10.26
CA ASN A 115 -6.47 -9.85 -11.36
C ASN A 115 -5.55 -9.07 -12.33
N HIS A 116 -4.66 -8.24 -11.79
CA HIS A 116 -3.68 -7.46 -12.56
C HIS A 116 -4.34 -6.61 -13.65
N GLN A 117 -5.35 -5.81 -13.30
CA GLN A 117 -5.97 -4.91 -14.27
C GLN A 117 -4.90 -4.05 -14.95
N PRO A 118 -4.93 -3.92 -16.30
CA PRO A 118 -3.89 -3.22 -17.03
C PRO A 118 -3.64 -1.81 -16.50
N GLY A 119 -2.41 -1.57 -16.05
CA GLY A 119 -1.95 -0.25 -15.59
C GLY A 119 -2.36 0.12 -14.17
N PHE A 120 -3.12 -0.70 -13.43
CA PHE A 120 -3.56 -0.39 -12.06
C PHE A 120 -2.37 -0.09 -11.14
N ILE A 121 -1.48 -1.07 -10.95
CA ILE A 121 -0.31 -0.89 -10.09
C ILE A 121 0.61 0.22 -10.59
N ARG A 122 0.74 0.38 -11.91
CA ARG A 122 1.58 1.41 -12.52
C ARG A 122 1.10 2.82 -12.16
N ILE A 123 -0.20 3.08 -12.34
CA ILE A 123 -0.78 4.39 -12.01
C ILE A 123 -0.54 4.72 -10.54
N ILE A 124 -0.72 3.76 -9.63
CA ILE A 124 -0.54 4.01 -8.20
C ILE A 124 0.93 4.25 -7.86
N PHE A 125 1.86 3.48 -8.43
CA PHE A 125 3.30 3.67 -8.20
C PHE A 125 3.78 5.04 -8.70
N ASP A 126 3.32 5.48 -9.88
CA ASP A 126 3.62 6.83 -10.38
C ASP A 126 3.08 7.89 -9.40
N LEU A 127 1.84 7.75 -8.92
CA LEU A 127 1.21 8.72 -8.01
C LEU A 127 1.89 8.81 -6.64
N ILE A 128 2.23 7.68 -6.02
CA ILE A 128 2.87 7.69 -4.69
C ILE A 128 4.33 8.13 -4.75
N TYR A 129 4.97 7.98 -5.91
CA TYR A 129 6.28 8.57 -6.18
C TYR A 129 6.15 10.10 -6.36
N ASP A 130 5.30 10.56 -7.28
CA ASP A 130 5.12 11.98 -7.62
C ASP A 130 4.65 12.83 -6.43
N GLU A 131 3.89 12.23 -5.52
CA GLU A 131 3.36 12.90 -4.33
C GLU A 131 4.29 12.80 -3.11
N ASP A 132 5.53 12.31 -3.25
CA ASP A 132 6.50 12.13 -2.15
C ASP A 132 5.94 11.29 -0.98
N ILE A 133 5.18 10.23 -1.28
CA ILE A 133 4.66 9.31 -0.25
C ILE A 133 5.68 8.22 0.05
N VAL A 134 6.36 7.71 -0.99
CA VAL A 134 7.34 6.63 -0.90
C VAL A 134 8.66 7.07 -1.51
N CYS A 135 9.75 6.86 -0.79
CA CYS A 135 11.09 7.21 -1.27
C CYS A 135 11.63 6.20 -2.29
N GLU A 136 12.51 6.65 -3.19
CA GLU A 136 13.15 5.82 -4.23
C GLU A 136 13.80 4.55 -3.67
N ASP A 137 14.51 4.65 -2.55
CA ASP A 137 15.20 3.50 -1.94
C ASP A 137 14.22 2.44 -1.42
N VAL A 138 13.01 2.84 -1.06
CA VAL A 138 11.94 1.91 -0.66
C VAL A 138 11.35 1.18 -1.86
N PHE A 139 11.21 1.84 -3.01
CA PHE A 139 10.83 1.15 -4.26
C PHE A 139 11.85 0.09 -4.65
N GLN A 140 13.14 0.40 -4.51
CA GLN A 140 14.22 -0.56 -4.77
C GLN A 140 14.20 -1.72 -3.75
N ALA A 141 13.94 -1.42 -2.47
CA ALA A 141 13.80 -2.45 -1.44
C ALA A 141 12.62 -3.40 -1.74
N TRP A 142 11.47 -2.86 -2.14
CA TRP A 142 10.32 -3.66 -2.56
C TRP A 142 10.66 -4.53 -3.78
N ARG A 143 11.30 -3.97 -4.80
CA ARG A 143 11.72 -4.71 -6.02
C ARG A 143 12.64 -5.89 -5.72
N ALA A 144 13.41 -5.82 -4.64
CA ALA A 144 14.32 -6.87 -4.21
C ALA A 144 13.65 -7.95 -3.34
N GLU A 145 12.42 -7.74 -2.85
CA GLU A 145 11.73 -8.61 -1.89
C GLU A 145 10.43 -9.20 -2.47
N ASP A 146 10.49 -10.46 -2.91
CA ASP A 146 9.33 -11.24 -3.38
C ASP A 146 8.52 -11.82 -2.20
N ARG A 147 7.90 -10.95 -1.40
CA ARG A 147 7.08 -11.34 -0.24
C ARG A 147 5.62 -11.65 -0.61
N GLU A 148 5.08 -10.91 -1.58
CA GLU A 148 3.68 -10.95 -1.97
C GLU A 148 3.49 -11.75 -3.27
N LYS A 149 2.29 -12.27 -3.49
CA LYS A 149 1.98 -13.04 -4.70
C LYS A 149 2.21 -12.23 -5.97
N ASP A 150 2.65 -12.92 -7.02
CA ASP A 150 2.80 -12.37 -8.37
C ASP A 150 3.72 -11.15 -8.47
N HIS A 151 4.76 -11.11 -7.61
CA HIS A 151 5.78 -10.06 -7.64
C HIS A 151 6.47 -9.94 -9.00
N GLY A 152 6.76 -11.08 -9.66
CA GLY A 152 7.30 -11.11 -11.02
C GLY A 152 6.39 -10.44 -12.07
N ILE A 153 5.07 -10.56 -11.93
CA ILE A 153 4.09 -9.91 -12.82
C ILE A 153 4.08 -8.40 -12.55
N CYS A 154 4.08 -8.02 -11.28
CA CYS A 154 4.06 -6.62 -10.84
C CYS A 154 5.34 -5.88 -11.27
N THR A 155 6.51 -6.45 -11.01
CA THR A 155 7.80 -5.91 -11.44
C THR A 155 7.92 -5.80 -12.95
N ASN A 156 7.41 -6.78 -13.71
CA ASN A 156 7.37 -6.68 -15.17
C ASN A 156 6.44 -5.56 -15.65
N SER A 157 5.29 -5.37 -15.00
CA SER A 157 4.35 -4.27 -15.30
C SER A 157 4.93 -2.89 -14.99
N LEU A 158 5.86 -2.83 -14.03
CA LEU A 158 6.56 -1.62 -13.59
C LEU A 158 7.94 -1.45 -14.24
N ARG A 159 8.32 -2.28 -15.22
CA ARG A 159 9.67 -2.26 -15.80
C ARG A 159 10.10 -0.85 -16.23
N THR A 160 9.24 -0.13 -16.94
CA THR A 160 9.56 1.24 -17.42
C THR A 160 9.66 2.26 -16.29
N PHE A 161 8.90 2.10 -15.21
CA PHE A 161 9.02 2.93 -14.01
C PHE A 161 10.41 2.73 -13.38
N PHE A 162 10.84 1.47 -13.23
CA PHE A 162 12.17 1.18 -12.69
C PHE A 162 13.31 1.53 -13.65
N ASP A 163 13.15 1.32 -14.95
CA ASP A 163 14.14 1.75 -15.95
C ASP A 163 14.40 3.26 -15.85
N TRP A 164 13.35 4.05 -15.60
CA TRP A 164 13.44 5.48 -15.37
C TRP A 164 14.09 5.82 -14.03
N LEU A 165 13.69 5.12 -12.95
CA LEU A 165 14.22 5.32 -11.60
C LEU A 165 15.72 4.98 -11.51
N ASP A 166 16.17 3.98 -12.28
CA ASP A 166 17.57 3.54 -12.33
C ASP A 166 18.47 4.50 -13.15
N VAL A 167 17.90 5.49 -13.86
CA VAL A 167 18.71 6.48 -14.59
C VAL A 167 19.38 7.39 -13.57
N PRO A 168 20.73 7.36 -13.45
CA PRO A 168 21.42 8.30 -12.59
C PRO A 168 21.16 9.72 -13.11
N TYR A 169 20.85 10.65 -12.20
CA TYR A 169 20.83 12.09 -12.48
C TYR A 169 22.25 12.53 -12.89
N ASN A 170 22.61 12.29 -14.15
CA ASN A 170 23.82 12.82 -14.76
C ASN A 170 23.52 14.26 -15.14
N ASP A 171 23.63 15.17 -14.18
CA ASP A 171 23.78 16.58 -14.50
C ASP A 171 25.00 16.71 -15.41
N SER A 172 24.72 17.17 -16.63
CA SER A 172 25.73 17.54 -17.60
C SER A 172 26.46 18.78 -17.08
N ASN A 173 27.74 18.63 -16.73
CA ASN A 173 28.68 19.74 -16.55
C ASN A 173 28.75 20.61 -17.81
#